data_AF-A0AAE8ZWX4-F1
#
_entry.id   AF-A0AAE8ZWX4-F1
#
_cell.length_a   1.000
_cell.length_b   1.000
_cell.length_c   1.000
_cell.angle_alpha   90.00
_cell.angle_beta   90.00
_cell.angle_gamma   90.00
#
_symmetry.space_group_name_H-M   'P 1'
#
loop_
_entity.id
_entity.type
_entity.pdbx_description
1 polymer ?
#
loop_
_entity_poly.entity_id
_entity_poly.type
_entity_poly.pdbx_seq_one_letter_code
_entity_poly.pdbx_strand_id
1 'polypeptide(L)'
;MRTTIFKCSVVLLNFFSVIYMIPFLIGEPEQTSAVERLKESIKNPPCDLWDPHVYVFFDGSNKCLIFCYGFLMMITGSLMFSLVFHSFKVIRNFGSTTSKSSQNRHLGFFYALILIALVPNVFLIFPITGMLIGAENSMSYNPALGEYMVSSLSIHGVLSTLTLILSHKPYRLEADRLRRKLFCSELRSQK
;
A
#
# COMPACT_ATOMS: atom_id res chain seq x y z
N MET A 1 24.82 -16.78 -0.74
CA MET A 1 23.94 -16.75 0.45
C MET A 1 23.03 -15.51 0.39
N ARG A 2 21.72 -15.56 0.12
CA ARG A 2 20.94 -16.36 -0.83
C ARG A 2 19.85 -15.39 -1.37
N THR A 3 19.98 -14.96 -2.63
CA THR A 3 19.03 -14.06 -3.33
C THR A 3 17.58 -14.57 -3.32
N THR A 4 17.39 -15.86 -3.03
CA THR A 4 16.08 -16.50 -2.77
C THR A 4 15.29 -15.82 -1.65
N ILE A 5 15.92 -15.47 -0.51
CA ILE A 5 15.19 -14.87 0.62
C ILE A 5 14.60 -13.52 0.21
N PHE A 6 15.41 -12.68 -0.42
CA PHE A 6 14.98 -11.38 -0.95
C PHE A 6 13.82 -11.51 -1.95
N LYS A 7 13.92 -12.45 -2.90
CA LYS A 7 12.84 -12.72 -3.87
C LYS A 7 11.57 -13.20 -3.17
N CYS A 8 11.68 -14.13 -2.22
CA CYS A 8 10.54 -14.61 -1.46
C CYS A 8 9.90 -13.48 -0.65
N SER A 9 10.68 -12.60 -0.01
CA SER A 9 10.14 -11.44 0.70
C SER A 9 9.32 -10.54 -0.23
N VAL A 10 9.86 -10.18 -1.40
CA VAL A 10 9.12 -9.37 -2.38
C VAL A 10 7.83 -10.06 -2.83
N VAL A 11 7.88 -11.35 -3.16
CA VAL A 11 6.69 -12.11 -3.59
C VAL A 11 5.65 -12.19 -2.48
N LEU A 12 6.06 -12.52 -1.26
CA LEU A 12 5.17 -12.62 -0.10
C LEU A 12 4.52 -11.28 0.22
N LEU A 13 5.26 -10.18 0.16
CA LEU A 13 4.72 -8.83 0.38
C LEU A 13 3.60 -8.47 -0.61
N ASN A 14 3.79 -8.80 -1.89
CA ASN A 14 2.77 -8.58 -2.92
C ASN A 14 1.60 -9.58 -2.83
N PHE A 15 1.80 -10.74 -2.22
CA PHE A 15 0.72 -11.68 -1.96
C PHE A 15 -0.13 -11.23 -0.77
N PHE A 16 0.52 -10.75 0.30
CA PHE A 16 -0.17 -10.25 1.49
C PHE A 16 -1.00 -8.99 1.20
N SER A 17 -0.58 -8.12 0.27
CA SER A 17 -1.39 -6.97 -0.17
C SER A 17 -2.79 -7.37 -0.66
N VAL A 18 -2.94 -8.53 -1.29
CA VAL A 18 -4.25 -9.08 -1.72
C VAL A 18 -5.03 -9.62 -0.51
N ILE A 19 -4.34 -10.30 0.41
CA ILE A 19 -4.94 -10.88 1.62
C ILE A 19 -5.53 -9.79 2.52
N TYR A 20 -4.93 -8.60 2.59
CA TYR A 20 -5.44 -7.49 3.41
C TYR A 20 -6.90 -7.10 3.11
N MET A 21 -7.36 -7.34 1.88
CA MET A 21 -8.73 -7.01 1.47
C MET A 21 -9.74 -8.09 1.88
N ILE A 22 -9.31 -9.32 2.11
CA ILE A 22 -10.21 -10.47 2.34
C ILE A 22 -11.04 -10.31 3.63
N PRO A 23 -10.46 -9.95 4.79
CA PRO A 23 -11.27 -9.82 6.00
C PRO A 23 -12.31 -8.69 5.91
N PHE A 24 -12.10 -7.67 5.08
CA PHE A 24 -13.12 -6.65 4.79
C PHE A 24 -14.28 -7.17 3.96
N LEU A 25 -14.06 -8.18 3.11
CA LEU A 25 -15.11 -8.77 2.27
C LEU A 25 -16.00 -9.76 3.05
N ILE A 26 -15.52 -10.29 4.17
CA ILE A 26 -16.17 -11.39 4.89
C ILE A 26 -16.55 -10.99 6.33
N GLY A 27 -15.87 -10.01 6.91
CA GLY A 27 -16.00 -9.59 8.31
C GLY A 27 -16.80 -8.30 8.51
N GLU A 28 -17.72 -7.99 7.60
CA GLU A 28 -18.58 -6.81 7.71
C GLU A 28 -19.44 -6.87 8.98
N PRO A 29 -19.52 -5.78 9.76
CA PRO A 29 -20.37 -5.74 10.95
C PRO A 29 -21.86 -5.64 10.57
N GLU A 30 -22.74 -6.07 11.47
CA GLU A 30 -24.18 -5.87 11.31
C GLU A 30 -24.49 -4.36 11.28
N GLN A 31 -24.98 -3.86 10.13
CA GLN A 31 -25.09 -2.43 9.86
C GLN A 31 -25.97 -1.68 10.88
N THR A 32 -27.10 -2.25 11.29
CA THR A 32 -28.01 -1.59 12.25
C THR A 32 -27.33 -1.32 13.58
N SER A 33 -26.67 -2.34 14.15
CA SER A 33 -25.96 -2.22 15.42
C SER A 33 -24.66 -1.42 15.30
N ALA A 34 -23.99 -1.50 14.14
CA ALA A 34 -22.76 -0.74 13.89
C ALA A 34 -23.03 0.76 13.80
N VAL A 35 -24.13 1.18 13.15
CA VAL A 35 -24.56 2.58 13.09
C VAL A 35 -24.96 3.08 14.47
N GLU A 36 -25.63 2.26 15.28
CA GLU A 36 -25.99 2.62 16.66
C GLU A 36 -24.75 2.85 17.53
N ARG A 37 -23.78 1.92 17.49
CA ARG A 37 -22.48 2.09 18.17
C ARG A 37 -21.73 3.34 17.71
N LEU A 38 -21.77 3.63 16.41
CA LEU A 38 -21.15 4.84 15.86
C LEU A 38 -21.81 6.11 16.40
N LYS A 39 -23.16 6.14 16.50
CA LYS A 39 -23.90 7.26 17.09
C LYS A 39 -23.54 7.50 18.54
N GLU A 40 -23.32 6.45 19.31
CA GLU A 40 -22.88 6.54 20.71
C GLU A 40 -21.43 7.03 20.85
N SER A 41 -20.57 6.66 19.90
CA SER A 41 -19.13 7.00 19.92
C SER A 41 -18.85 8.46 19.53
N ILE A 42 -19.61 9.00 18.58
CA ILE A 42 -19.37 10.35 18.03
C ILE A 42 -19.98 11.44 18.92
N LYS A 43 -19.12 12.23 19.55
CA LYS A 43 -19.52 13.47 20.24
C LYS A 43 -19.65 14.60 19.21
N ASN A 44 -20.83 15.24 19.16
CA ASN A 44 -21.15 16.38 18.28
C ASN A 44 -21.00 16.08 16.77
N PRO A 45 -21.82 15.19 16.20
CA PRO A 45 -21.77 14.89 14.77
C PRO A 45 -22.18 16.12 13.93
N PRO A 46 -21.61 16.27 12.71
CA PRO A 46 -22.15 17.15 11.69
C PRO A 46 -23.63 16.83 11.37
N CYS A 47 -24.43 17.84 11.03
CA CYS A 47 -25.88 17.68 10.80
C CYS A 47 -26.22 16.76 9.62
N ASP A 48 -25.31 16.64 8.66
CA ASP A 48 -25.38 15.86 7.44
C ASP A 48 -24.85 14.42 7.59
N LEU A 49 -24.17 14.11 8.71
CA LEU A 49 -23.57 12.80 8.90
C LEU A 49 -24.59 11.66 8.87
N TRP A 50 -25.84 11.91 9.24
CA TRP A 50 -26.90 10.88 9.37
C TRP A 50 -27.92 10.90 8.22
N ASP A 51 -27.70 11.68 7.17
CA ASP A 51 -28.55 11.66 5.96
C ASP A 51 -28.53 10.24 5.36
N PRO A 52 -29.57 9.78 4.65
CA PRO A 52 -29.81 8.35 4.49
C PRO A 52 -28.64 7.75 3.72
N HIS A 53 -28.11 6.63 4.24
CA HIS A 53 -27.01 5.80 3.71
C HIS A 53 -25.61 5.98 4.34
N VAL A 54 -25.52 6.12 5.67
CA VAL A 54 -24.28 5.80 6.40
C VAL A 54 -24.04 4.29 6.37
N TYR A 55 -22.87 3.90 5.85
CA TYR A 55 -22.42 2.52 5.86
C TYR A 55 -21.17 2.39 6.74
N VAL A 56 -21.22 1.51 7.73
CA VAL A 56 -20.11 1.31 8.65
C VAL A 56 -19.24 0.18 8.14
N PHE A 57 -18.05 0.55 7.65
CA PHE A 57 -17.09 -0.40 7.08
C PHE A 57 -16.36 -1.20 8.17
N PHE A 58 -16.10 -0.58 9.32
CA PHE A 58 -15.39 -1.19 10.45
C PHE A 58 -15.72 -0.44 11.73
N ASP A 59 -16.15 -1.16 12.77
CA ASP A 59 -16.62 -0.58 14.04
C ASP A 59 -15.83 -1.07 15.27
N GLY A 60 -14.80 -1.90 15.06
CA GLY A 60 -13.99 -2.44 16.15
C GLY A 60 -14.65 -3.49 17.05
N SER A 61 -15.91 -3.88 16.79
CA SER A 61 -16.63 -4.83 17.63
C SER A 61 -16.04 -6.24 17.57
N ASN A 62 -15.51 -6.63 16.41
CA ASN A 62 -14.92 -7.94 16.18
C ASN A 62 -13.42 -7.97 16.55
N LYS A 63 -13.13 -8.34 17.80
CA LYS A 63 -11.76 -8.48 18.32
C LYS A 63 -10.92 -9.51 17.58
N CYS A 64 -11.54 -10.58 17.05
CA CYS A 64 -10.84 -11.57 16.25
C CYS A 64 -10.31 -10.94 14.96
N LEU A 65 -11.14 -10.13 14.28
CA LEU A 65 -10.75 -9.41 13.08
C LEU A 65 -9.64 -8.38 13.37
N ILE A 66 -9.73 -7.62 14.47
CA ILE A 66 -8.64 -6.72 14.93
C ILE A 66 -7.33 -7.50 15.11
N PHE A 67 -7.37 -8.63 15.82
CA PHE A 67 -6.19 -9.46 16.06
C PHE A 67 -5.60 -10.02 14.75
N CYS A 68 -6.43 -10.51 13.85
CA CYS A 68 -6.00 -10.98 12.53
C CYS A 68 -5.30 -9.87 11.73
N TYR A 69 -5.84 -8.65 11.73
CA TYR A 69 -5.20 -7.51 11.08
C TYR A 69 -3.87 -7.14 11.74
N GLY A 70 -3.83 -7.07 13.07
CA GLY A 70 -2.59 -6.82 13.81
C GLY A 70 -1.50 -7.85 13.47
N PHE A 71 -1.88 -9.13 13.38
CA PHE A 71 -0.97 -10.21 13.01
C PHE A 71 -0.48 -10.09 11.56
N LEU A 72 -1.37 -9.81 10.60
CA LEU A 72 -1.00 -9.55 9.20
C LEU A 72 -0.04 -8.35 9.09
N MET A 73 -0.31 -7.27 9.81
CA MET A 73 0.55 -6.09 9.88
C MET A 73 1.93 -6.40 10.44
N MET A 74 2.01 -7.23 11.48
CA MET A 74 3.28 -7.68 12.03
C MET A 74 4.07 -8.51 11.01
N ILE A 75 3.42 -9.44 10.29
CA ILE A 75 4.06 -10.22 9.23
C ILE A 75 4.58 -9.28 8.13
N THR A 76 3.74 -8.42 7.58
CA THR A 76 4.12 -7.51 6.49
C THR A 76 5.22 -6.55 6.93
N GLY A 77 5.14 -5.99 8.13
CA GLY A 77 6.19 -5.16 8.72
C GLY A 77 7.52 -5.90 8.84
N SER A 78 7.51 -7.15 9.31
CA SER A 78 8.70 -7.99 9.39
C SER A 78 9.32 -8.30 8.02
N LEU A 79 8.49 -8.49 7.00
CA LEU A 79 8.93 -8.71 5.62
C LEU A 79 9.50 -7.43 4.99
N MET A 80 8.88 -6.28 5.24
CA MET A 80 9.39 -4.96 4.83
C MET A 80 10.75 -4.68 5.47
N PHE A 81 10.88 -4.91 6.79
CA PHE A 81 12.14 -4.77 7.51
C PHE A 81 13.21 -5.71 6.96
N SER A 82 12.87 -6.99 6.76
CA SER A 82 13.77 -8.00 6.19
C SER A 82 14.22 -7.60 4.79
N LEU A 83 13.31 -7.09 3.95
CA LEU A 83 13.62 -6.60 2.61
C LEU A 83 14.64 -5.47 2.66
N VAL A 84 14.40 -4.45 3.48
CA VAL A 84 15.30 -3.30 3.64
C VAL A 84 16.67 -3.74 4.16
N PHE A 85 16.69 -4.53 5.24
CA PHE A 85 17.93 -5.01 5.84
C PHE A 85 18.75 -5.88 4.90
N HIS A 86 18.12 -6.86 4.22
CA HIS A 86 18.79 -7.67 3.22
C HIS A 86 19.30 -6.83 2.06
N SER A 87 18.54 -5.81 1.63
CA SER A 87 18.97 -4.89 0.58
C SER A 87 20.23 -4.14 0.96
N PHE A 88 20.28 -3.53 2.15
CA PHE A 88 21.48 -2.86 2.65
C PHE A 88 22.68 -3.80 2.72
N LYS A 89 22.49 -5.03 3.21
CA LYS A 89 23.56 -6.04 3.28
C LYS A 89 24.08 -6.44 1.90
N VAL A 90 23.18 -6.63 0.93
CA VAL A 90 23.55 -6.98 -0.46
C VAL A 90 24.30 -5.83 -1.11
N ILE A 91 23.82 -4.59 -0.97
CA ILE A 91 24.46 -3.39 -1.53
C ILE A 91 25.86 -3.19 -0.92
N ARG A 92 26.00 -3.35 0.40
CA ARG A 92 27.30 -3.18 1.10
C ARG A 92 28.34 -4.24 0.71
N ASN A 93 27.90 -5.49 0.52
CA ASN A 93 28.79 -6.60 0.20
C ASN A 93 28.97 -6.79 -1.31
N PHE A 94 28.54 -5.82 -2.13
CA PHE A 94 28.60 -5.90 -3.58
C PHE A 94 30.03 -5.56 -4.09
N GLY A 95 30.93 -6.55 -4.08
CA GLY A 95 32.29 -6.53 -4.66
C GLY A 95 32.92 -7.94 -4.56
N SER A 96 33.72 -8.49 -5.47
CA SER A 96 34.83 -7.93 -6.27
C SER A 96 35.03 -8.60 -7.65
N THR A 97 34.10 -9.44 -8.10
CA THR A 97 34.30 -10.35 -9.27
C THR A 97 33.53 -9.96 -10.54
N THR A 98 32.75 -8.87 -10.53
CA THR A 98 31.89 -8.49 -11.66
C THR A 98 32.28 -7.12 -12.23
N SER A 99 32.09 -6.92 -13.54
CA SER A 99 32.36 -5.62 -14.18
C SER A 99 31.48 -4.51 -13.59
N LYS A 100 32.01 -3.27 -13.55
CA LYS A 100 31.29 -2.08 -13.07
C LYS A 100 29.93 -1.88 -13.77
N SER A 101 29.85 -2.21 -15.06
CA SER A 101 28.61 -2.13 -15.85
C SER A 101 27.54 -3.10 -15.34
N SER A 102 27.90 -4.37 -15.13
CA SER A 102 26.97 -5.37 -14.60
C SER A 102 26.56 -5.08 -13.15
N GLN A 103 27.49 -4.54 -12.35
CA GLN A 103 27.20 -4.08 -10.99
C GLN A 103 26.14 -2.98 -10.96
N ASN A 104 26.29 -1.93 -11.78
CA ASN A 104 25.32 -0.83 -11.85
C ASN A 104 23.93 -1.32 -12.27
N ARG A 105 23.86 -2.30 -13.18
CA ARG A 105 22.59 -2.91 -13.60
C ARG A 105 21.91 -3.69 -12.49
N HIS A 106 22.67 -4.52 -11.75
CA HIS A 106 22.13 -5.28 -10.63
C HIS A 106 21.66 -4.37 -9.50
N LEU A 107 22.45 -3.36 -9.12
CA LEU A 107 22.05 -2.39 -8.10
C LEU A 107 20.78 -1.61 -8.51
N GLY A 108 20.71 -1.15 -9.77
CA GLY A 108 19.51 -0.48 -10.28
C GLY A 108 18.26 -1.37 -10.21
N PHE A 109 18.38 -2.66 -10.52
CA PHE A 109 17.29 -3.62 -10.37
C PHE A 109 16.90 -3.85 -8.90
N PHE A 110 17.87 -3.93 -7.98
CA PHE A 110 17.58 -4.04 -6.55
C PHE A 110 16.82 -2.81 -6.02
N TYR A 111 17.28 -1.60 -6.35
CA TYR A 111 16.58 -0.37 -5.98
C TYR A 111 15.15 -0.33 -6.53
N ALA A 112 14.97 -0.76 -7.79
CA ALA A 112 13.66 -0.84 -8.40
C ALA A 112 12.71 -1.76 -7.63
N LEU A 113 13.16 -2.97 -7.26
CA LEU A 113 12.36 -3.92 -6.50
C LEU A 113 12.00 -3.42 -5.11
N ILE A 114 12.91 -2.70 -4.45
CA ILE A 114 12.65 -2.08 -3.15
C ILE A 114 11.55 -1.03 -3.28
N LEU A 115 11.63 -0.14 -4.28
CA LEU A 115 10.64 0.91 -4.49
C LEU A 115 9.25 0.34 -4.81
N ILE A 116 9.18 -0.63 -5.73
CA ILE A 116 7.92 -1.27 -6.12
C ILE A 116 7.27 -1.99 -4.94
N ALA A 117 8.07 -2.59 -4.04
CA ALA A 117 7.54 -3.28 -2.87
C ALA A 117 7.18 -2.33 -1.71
N LEU A 118 8.03 -1.38 -1.35
CA LEU A 118 7.84 -0.54 -0.17
C LEU A 118 6.79 0.55 -0.38
N VAL A 119 6.89 1.31 -1.49
CA VAL A 119 6.09 2.52 -1.67
C VAL A 119 4.58 2.23 -1.61
N PRO A 120 4.03 1.25 -2.35
CA PRO A 120 2.59 0.99 -2.30
C PRO A 120 2.13 0.41 -0.95
N ASN A 121 2.96 -0.43 -0.33
CA ASN A 121 2.63 -1.06 0.96
C ASN A 121 2.59 -0.04 2.10
N VAL A 122 3.42 1.00 2.09
CA VAL A 122 3.36 2.08 3.08
C VAL A 122 2.02 2.81 3.04
N PHE A 123 1.52 3.11 1.84
CA PHE A 123 0.23 3.79 1.63
C PHE A 123 -0.98 2.90 1.96
N LEU A 124 -0.79 1.58 2.06
CA LEU A 124 -1.80 0.62 2.49
C LEU A 124 -1.76 0.38 4.01
N ILE A 125 -0.57 0.32 4.60
CA ILE A 125 -0.33 0.15 6.04
C ILE A 125 -0.83 1.35 6.86
N PHE A 126 -0.61 2.57 6.37
CA PHE A 126 -1.04 3.80 7.05
C PHE A 126 -2.55 3.84 7.37
N PRO A 127 -3.48 3.70 6.39
CA PRO A 127 -4.91 3.75 6.68
C PRO A 127 -5.38 2.59 7.55
N ILE A 128 -4.85 1.38 7.35
CA ILE A 128 -5.22 0.21 8.17
C ILE A 128 -4.84 0.42 9.64
N THR A 129 -3.62 0.91 9.89
CA THR A 129 -3.15 1.17 11.26
C THR A 129 -4.01 2.26 11.92
N GLY A 130 -4.34 3.31 11.18
CA GLY A 130 -5.23 4.37 11.65
C GLY A 130 -6.62 3.87 12.04
N MET A 131 -7.22 3.00 11.21
CA MET A 131 -8.52 2.38 11.49
C MET A 131 -8.48 1.48 12.74
N LEU A 132 -7.44 0.65 12.89
CA LEU A 132 -7.31 -0.24 14.06
C LEU A 132 -7.15 0.55 15.37
N ILE A 133 -6.28 1.57 15.37
CA ILE A 133 -6.07 2.43 16.55
C ILE A 133 -7.34 3.22 16.86
N GLY A 134 -8.04 3.73 15.83
CA GLY A 134 -9.31 4.44 15.98
C GLY A 134 -10.39 3.59 16.62
N ALA A 135 -10.51 2.34 16.16
CA ALA A 135 -11.47 1.37 16.69
C ALA A 135 -11.21 1.03 18.17
N GLU A 136 -9.95 0.82 18.58
CA GLU A 136 -9.63 0.46 19.98
C GLU A 136 -9.74 1.64 20.95
N ASN A 137 -9.34 2.84 20.51
CA ASN A 137 -9.20 3.98 21.42
C ASN A 137 -10.44 4.88 21.48
N SER A 138 -11.54 4.50 20.80
CA SER A 138 -12.76 5.32 20.72
C SER A 138 -12.44 6.79 20.37
N MET A 139 -11.51 6.99 19.42
CA MET A 139 -11.08 8.34 19.05
C MET A 139 -12.27 9.16 18.58
N SER A 140 -12.37 10.40 19.05
CA SER A 140 -13.38 11.35 18.59
C SER A 140 -13.34 11.47 17.07
N TYR A 141 -14.52 11.54 16.44
CA TYR A 141 -14.68 11.73 15.00
C TYR A 141 -13.76 12.85 14.49
N ASN A 142 -12.85 12.49 13.59
CA ASN A 142 -11.96 13.42 12.91
C ASN A 142 -12.10 13.23 11.39
N PRO A 143 -12.91 14.06 10.71
CA PRO A 143 -13.19 13.90 9.28
C PRO A 143 -11.92 14.04 8.44
N ALA A 144 -11.01 14.95 8.81
CA ALA A 144 -9.76 15.16 8.10
C ALA A 144 -8.88 13.90 8.10
N LEU A 145 -8.74 13.23 9.25
CA LEU A 145 -8.00 11.97 9.32
C LEU A 145 -8.65 10.86 8.48
N GLY A 146 -9.98 10.76 8.49
CA GLY A 146 -10.71 9.81 7.64
C GLY A 146 -10.46 10.04 6.15
N GLU A 147 -10.55 11.28 5.69
CA GLU A 147 -10.27 11.66 4.30
C GLU A 147 -8.83 11.35 3.89
N TYR A 148 -7.85 11.61 4.76
CA TYR A 148 -6.45 11.25 4.49
C TYR A 148 -6.26 9.73 4.37
N MET A 149 -6.92 8.94 5.22
CA MET A 149 -6.85 7.48 5.14
C MET A 149 -7.45 6.95 3.83
N VAL A 150 -8.64 7.42 3.45
CA VAL A 150 -9.30 7.04 2.19
C VAL A 150 -8.48 7.48 0.97
N SER A 151 -7.91 8.69 1.01
CA SER A 151 -7.05 9.20 -0.05
C SER A 151 -5.76 8.38 -0.19
N SER A 152 -5.12 8.02 0.93
CA SER A 152 -3.94 7.15 0.94
C SER A 152 -4.24 5.79 0.31
N LEU A 153 -5.36 5.18 0.69
CA LEU A 153 -5.83 3.93 0.09
C LEU A 153 -6.14 4.12 -1.40
N SER A 154 -6.68 5.24 -1.84
CA SER A 154 -6.95 5.46 -3.27
C SER A 154 -5.66 5.59 -4.10
N ILE A 155 -4.65 6.27 -3.54
CA ILE A 155 -3.38 6.57 -4.22
C ILE A 155 -2.45 5.33 -4.31
N HIS A 156 -2.61 4.31 -3.44
CA HIS A 156 -1.74 3.13 -3.42
C HIS A 156 -1.64 2.42 -4.79
N GLY A 157 -2.75 2.30 -5.53
CA GLY A 157 -2.84 1.62 -6.83
C GLY A 157 -2.13 2.41 -7.94
N VAL A 158 -2.27 3.74 -7.90
CA VAL A 158 -1.56 4.65 -8.80
C VAL A 158 -0.07 4.59 -8.53
N LEU A 159 0.35 4.62 -7.26
CA LEU A 159 1.76 4.54 -6.88
C LEU A 159 2.41 3.21 -7.22
N SER A 160 1.70 2.08 -7.06
CA SER A 160 2.21 0.76 -7.48
C SER A 160 2.46 0.69 -8.98
N THR A 161 1.54 1.23 -9.77
CA THR A 161 1.70 1.30 -11.23
C THR A 161 2.85 2.25 -11.62
N LEU A 162 2.88 3.45 -11.03
CA LEU A 162 3.89 4.46 -11.34
C LEU A 162 5.29 4.00 -10.95
N THR A 163 5.46 3.42 -9.77
CA THR A 163 6.76 2.88 -9.32
C THR A 163 7.23 1.74 -10.20
N LEU A 164 6.34 0.85 -10.67
CA LEU A 164 6.69 -0.20 -11.64
C LEU A 164 7.21 0.41 -12.95
N ILE A 165 6.47 1.35 -13.53
CA ILE A 165 6.82 1.99 -14.80
C ILE A 165 8.15 2.73 -14.66
N LEU A 166 8.34 3.55 -13.63
CA LEU A 166 9.54 4.37 -13.44
C LEU A 166 10.78 3.54 -13.10
N SER A 167 10.60 2.42 -12.41
CA SER A 167 11.74 1.66 -11.88
C SER A 167 12.23 0.59 -12.86
N HIS A 168 11.38 0.10 -13.78
CA HIS A 168 11.71 -1.02 -14.63
C HIS A 168 11.94 -0.59 -16.10
N LYS A 169 13.18 -0.78 -16.58
CA LYS A 169 13.65 -0.29 -17.90
C LYS A 169 12.72 -0.59 -19.10
N PRO A 170 12.24 -1.83 -19.33
CA PRO A 170 11.38 -2.09 -20.49
C PRO A 170 10.05 -1.33 -20.42
N TYR A 171 9.48 -1.15 -19.22
CA TYR A 171 8.26 -0.35 -19.05
C TYR A 171 8.52 1.14 -19.33
N ARG A 172 9.66 1.68 -18.90
CA ARG A 172 10.05 3.06 -19.25
C ARG A 172 10.19 3.28 -20.76
N LEU A 173 10.80 2.32 -21.46
CA LEU A 173 11.01 2.41 -22.90
C LEU A 173 9.70 2.43 -23.67
N GLU A 174 8.73 1.60 -23.27
CA GLU A 174 7.40 1.62 -23.87
C GLU A 174 6.62 2.89 -23.52
N ALA A 175 6.71 3.38 -22.27
CA ALA A 175 6.10 4.66 -21.89
C ALA A 175 6.68 5.83 -22.71
N ASP A 176 8.01 5.85 -22.91
CA ASP A 176 8.69 6.83 -23.77
C ASP A 176 8.25 6.73 -25.23
N ARG A 177 8.08 5.52 -25.75
CA ARG A 177 7.59 5.27 -27.11
C ARG A 177 6.17 5.79 -27.29
N LEU A 178 5.28 5.51 -26.34
CA LEU A 178 3.88 5.99 -26.36
C LEU A 178 3.82 7.51 -26.29
N ARG A 179 4.58 8.12 -25.38
CA ARG A 179 4.69 9.58 -25.26
C ARG A 179 5.10 10.22 -26.58
N ARG A 180 6.16 9.71 -27.24
CA ARG A 180 6.60 10.22 -28.55
C ARG A 180 5.51 10.07 -29.61
N LYS A 181 4.82 8.93 -29.64
CA LYS A 181 3.74 8.67 -30.62
C LYS A 181 2.59 9.67 -30.46
N LEU A 182 2.17 9.95 -29.23
CA LEU A 182 1.09 10.90 -28.93
C LEU A 182 1.46 12.34 -29.32
N PHE A 183 2.66 12.78 -28.93
CA PHE A 183 3.15 14.13 -29.30
C PHE A 183 3.28 14.30 -30.83
N CYS A 184 3.76 13.27 -31.52
CA CYS A 184 3.85 13.29 -32.99
C CYS A 184 2.48 13.22 -33.68
N SER A 185 1.45 12.61 -33.06
CA SER A 185 0.09 12.62 -33.61
C SER A 185 -0.62 13.97 -33.40
N GLU A 186 -0.45 14.61 -32.26
CA GLU A 186 -1.01 15.95 -32.02
C GLU A 186 -0.46 16.99 -33.00
N LEU A 187 0.86 17.00 -33.20
CA LEU A 187 1.53 17.86 -34.19
C LEU A 187 1.05 17.60 -35.63
N ARG A 188 0.53 16.41 -35.93
CA ARG A 188 -0.03 16.07 -37.24
C ARG A 188 -1.50 16.46 -37.38
N SER A 189 -2.25 16.54 -36.28
CA SER A 189 -3.66 16.97 -36.27
C SER A 189 -3.85 18.48 -36.36
N GLN A 190 -2.79 19.27 -36.09
CA GLN A 190 -2.79 20.73 -36.14
C GLN A 190 -2.28 21.29 -37.49
N LYS A 191 -1.96 20.42 -38.45
CA LYS A 191 -1.59 20.75 -39.83
C LYS A 191 -2.73 20.36 -40.76
#